data_AF-A0A1I4FKQ2-F1
#
_entry.id   AF-A0A1I4FKQ2-F1
#
_cell.length_a   1.000
_cell.length_b   1.000
_cell.length_c   1.000
_cell.angle_alpha   90.00
_cell.angle_beta   90.00
_cell.angle_gamma   90.00
#
_symmetry.space_group_name_H-M   'P 1'
#
loop_
_entity.id
_entity.type
_entity.pdbx_description
1 polymer ?
#
loop_
_entity_poly.entity_id
_entity_poly.type
_entity_poly.pdbx_seq_one_letter_code
_entity_poly.pdbx_strand_id
1 'polypeptide(L)'
;MRFTTSGQKAVVIGVLVAISAVLALLLDAFHSEAGSIVLTVLQIIGWYLASRLFRGRGESVRAARPWWRMTNRPLLSGALAAIYGLLAVINIGFSAAGFGSVSGVASILAELALAALFALSWRRLSSVARAAA
;
A
#
# COMPACT_ATOMS: atom_id res chain seq x y z
N MET A 1 -21.01 -7.32 4.22
CA MET A 1 -20.71 -8.11 2.99
C MET A 1 -19.30 -8.70 3.11
N ARG A 2 -19.09 -9.97 2.76
CA ARG A 2 -17.75 -10.62 2.82
C ARG A 2 -17.26 -10.95 1.41
N PHE A 3 -16.10 -10.42 1.02
CA PHE A 3 -15.42 -10.76 -0.23
C PHE A 3 -14.60 -12.04 -0.05
N THR A 4 -15.14 -13.17 -0.50
CA THR A 4 -14.53 -14.48 -0.25
C THR A 4 -13.65 -14.93 -1.41
N THR A 5 -14.00 -14.56 -2.65
CA THR A 5 -13.27 -14.97 -3.86
C THR A 5 -12.14 -14.01 -4.21
N SER A 6 -11.13 -14.50 -4.95
CA SER A 6 -10.04 -13.66 -5.44
C SER A 6 -10.52 -12.60 -6.44
N GLY A 7 -11.50 -12.93 -7.28
CA GLY A 7 -12.08 -11.99 -8.25
C GLY A 7 -12.79 -10.81 -7.56
N GLN A 8 -13.57 -11.07 -6.52
CA GLN A 8 -14.21 -10.02 -5.73
C GLN A 8 -13.19 -9.07 -5.08
N LYS A 9 -12.09 -9.61 -4.53
CA LYS A 9 -11.02 -8.81 -3.95
C LYS A 9 -10.30 -7.96 -5.01
N ALA A 10 -10.04 -8.55 -6.18
CA ALA A 10 -9.43 -7.84 -7.29
C ALA A 10 -10.31 -6.68 -7.79
N VAL A 11 -11.63 -6.89 -7.87
CA VAL A 11 -12.58 -5.83 -8.22
C VAL A 11 -12.55 -4.70 -7.19
N VAL A 12 -12.58 -5.00 -5.89
CA VAL A 12 -12.54 -3.96 -4.85
C VAL A 12 -11.22 -3.19 -4.89
N ILE A 13 -10.09 -3.88 -5.04
CA ILE A 13 -8.78 -3.23 -5.19
C ILE A 13 -8.76 -2.35 -6.45
N GLY A 14 -9.25 -2.87 -7.59
CA GLY A 14 -9.31 -2.13 -8.85
C GLY A 14 -10.16 -0.86 -8.74
N VAL A 15 -11.34 -0.96 -8.12
CA VAL A 15 -12.22 0.20 -7.86
C VAL A 15 -11.54 1.20 -6.92
N LEU A 16 -10.91 0.75 -5.85
CA LEU A 16 -10.18 1.64 -4.93
C LEU A 16 -9.04 2.39 -5.63
N VAL A 17 -8.27 1.70 -6.49
CA VAL A 17 -7.20 2.30 -7.29
C VAL A 17 -7.78 3.30 -8.29
N ALA A 18 -8.86 2.96 -9.00
CA ALA A 18 -9.51 3.84 -9.96
C ALA A 18 -10.03 5.13 -9.30
N ILE A 19 -10.74 5.01 -8.16
CA ILE A 19 -11.22 6.15 -7.38
C ILE A 19 -10.03 7.01 -6.91
N SER A 20 -8.96 6.38 -6.43
CA SER A 20 -7.77 7.10 -5.96
C SER A 20 -7.11 7.89 -7.09
N ALA A 21 -7.00 7.30 -8.28
CA ALA A 21 -6.45 7.96 -9.45
C ALA A 21 -7.32 9.15 -9.89
N VAL A 22 -8.64 8.98 -9.97
CA VAL A 22 -9.56 10.06 -10.32
C VAL A 22 -9.49 11.20 -9.32
N LEU A 23 -9.50 10.90 -8.01
CA LEU A 23 -9.40 11.92 -6.98
C LEU A 23 -8.05 12.64 -7.01
N ALA A 24 -6.94 11.93 -7.24
CA ALA A 24 -5.63 12.54 -7.36
C ALA A 24 -5.58 13.52 -8.55
N LEU A 25 -6.07 13.12 -9.72
CA LEU A 25 -6.13 13.99 -10.91
C LEU A 25 -7.03 15.21 -10.69
N LEU A 26 -8.16 15.05 -10.01
CA LEU A 26 -9.05 16.17 -9.70
C LEU A 26 -8.38 17.15 -8.74
N LEU A 27 -7.79 16.67 -7.65
CA LEU A 27 -7.13 17.52 -6.66
C LEU A 27 -5.93 18.26 -7.24
N ASP A 28 -5.20 17.63 -8.15
CA ASP A 28 -4.13 18.25 -8.93
C ASP A 28 -4.67 19.35 -9.85
N ALA A 29 -5.75 19.09 -10.59
CA ALA A 29 -6.40 20.10 -11.43
C ALA A 29 -6.89 21.33 -10.62
N PHE A 30 -7.35 21.12 -9.39
CA PHE A 30 -7.74 22.18 -8.47
C PHE A 30 -6.58 22.76 -7.64
N HIS A 31 -5.33 22.31 -7.86
CA HIS A 31 -4.13 22.73 -7.14
C HIS A 31 -4.28 22.64 -5.60
N SER A 32 -5.01 21.63 -5.12
CA SER A 32 -5.36 21.48 -3.71
C SER A 32 -4.34 20.63 -2.94
N GLU A 33 -3.26 21.28 -2.49
CA GLU A 33 -2.20 20.62 -1.71
C GLU A 33 -2.74 19.91 -0.46
N ALA A 34 -3.59 20.58 0.32
CA ALA A 34 -4.18 20.02 1.53
C ALA A 34 -5.07 18.79 1.24
N GLY A 35 -5.87 18.86 0.16
CA GLY A 35 -6.70 17.75 -0.27
C GLY A 35 -5.85 16.54 -0.68
N SER A 36 -4.77 16.77 -1.43
CA SER A 36 -3.82 15.73 -1.84
C SER A 36 -3.16 15.05 -0.64
N ILE A 37 -2.74 15.82 0.37
CA ILE A 37 -2.15 15.27 1.62
C ILE A 37 -3.18 14.38 2.36
N VAL A 38 -4.42 14.86 2.51
CA VAL A 38 -5.48 14.08 3.15
C VAL A 38 -5.75 12.79 2.39
N LEU A 39 -5.84 12.86 1.07
CA LEU A 39 -6.02 11.68 0.22
C LEU A 39 -4.88 10.67 0.41
N THR A 40 -3.63 11.13 0.43
CA THR A 40 -2.45 10.28 0.67
C THR A 40 -2.54 9.55 2.01
N VAL A 41 -2.92 10.24 3.10
CA VAL A 41 -3.11 9.61 4.42
C VAL A 41 -4.22 8.56 4.37
N LEU A 42 -5.34 8.88 3.73
CA LEU A 42 -6.46 7.94 3.56
C LEU A 42 -6.07 6.72 2.73
N GLN A 43 -5.20 6.86 1.74
CA GLN A 43 -4.69 5.73 0.95
C GLN A 43 -3.83 4.79 1.80
N ILE A 44 -2.93 5.31 2.64
CA ILE A 44 -2.13 4.46 3.55
C ILE A 44 -3.07 3.66 4.47
N ILE A 45 -4.05 4.33 5.09
CA ILE A 45 -5.03 3.70 5.96
C ILE A 45 -5.84 2.66 5.19
N GLY A 46 -6.31 3.00 4.00
CA GLY A 46 -7.06 2.12 3.11
C GLY A 46 -6.29 0.86 2.76
N TRP A 47 -5.01 1.00 2.37
CA TRP A 47 -4.13 -0.14 2.08
C TRP A 47 -3.87 -1.00 3.32
N TYR A 48 -3.61 -0.37 4.47
CA TYR A 48 -3.44 -1.09 5.72
C TYR A 48 -4.69 -1.91 6.05
N LEU A 49 -5.87 -1.31 6.00
CA LEU A 49 -7.14 -2.00 6.28
C LEU A 49 -7.45 -3.07 5.25
N ALA A 50 -7.28 -2.81 3.96
CA ALA A 50 -7.50 -3.78 2.89
C ALA A 50 -6.63 -5.03 3.08
N SER A 51 -5.36 -4.84 3.45
CA SER A 51 -4.41 -5.93 3.70
C SER A 51 -4.79 -6.81 4.90
N ARG A 52 -5.57 -6.25 5.85
CA ARG A 52 -6.02 -6.90 7.08
C ARG A 52 -7.40 -7.56 6.92
N LEU A 53 -8.27 -6.95 6.12
CA LEU A 53 -9.63 -7.43 5.83
C LEU A 53 -9.62 -8.53 4.76
N PHE A 54 -8.81 -8.40 3.72
CA PHE A 54 -8.71 -9.40 2.65
C PHE A 54 -7.77 -10.53 3.05
N ARG A 55 -8.38 -11.62 3.54
CA ARG A 55 -7.67 -12.85 3.91
C ARG A 55 -7.37 -13.73 2.70
N GLY A 56 -6.20 -14.36 2.67
CA GLY A 56 -5.84 -15.30 1.60
C GLY A 56 -6.66 -16.59 1.64
N ARG A 57 -6.66 -17.37 0.56
CA ARG A 57 -7.27 -18.71 0.54
C ARG A 57 -6.60 -19.58 1.61
N GLY A 58 -7.39 -20.20 2.49
CA GLY A 58 -6.89 -21.03 3.60
C GLY A 58 -6.43 -20.25 4.84
N GLU A 59 -6.50 -18.92 4.83
CA GLU A 59 -6.14 -18.12 6.00
C GLU A 59 -7.33 -18.03 6.98
N SER A 60 -7.09 -18.36 8.25
CA SER A 60 -8.15 -18.29 9.26
C SER A 60 -8.64 -16.85 9.42
N VAL A 61 -9.96 -16.68 9.33
CA VAL A 61 -10.60 -15.36 9.50
C VAL A 61 -10.76 -15.02 10.99
N ARG A 62 -10.80 -16.02 11.87
CA ARG A 62 -10.96 -15.84 13.33
C ARG A 62 -9.67 -15.41 14.04
N ALA A 63 -8.50 -15.84 13.58
CA ALA A 63 -7.26 -15.45 14.23
C ALA A 63 -6.91 -13.99 13.92
N ALA A 64 -6.62 -13.23 14.98
CA ALA A 64 -6.05 -11.90 14.86
C ALA A 64 -4.72 -12.00 14.09
N ARG A 65 -4.59 -11.22 13.01
CA ARG A 65 -3.33 -11.16 12.26
C ARG A 65 -2.32 -10.35 13.07
N PRO A 66 -1.04 -10.76 13.15
CA PRO A 66 -0.01 -9.90 13.69
C PRO A 66 -0.02 -8.55 12.97
N TRP A 67 0.18 -7.45 13.71
CA TRP A 67 0.07 -6.09 13.19
C TRP A 67 1.04 -5.82 12.02
N TRP A 68 2.19 -6.50 12.00
CA TRP A 68 3.23 -6.38 10.98
C TRP A 68 2.92 -7.14 9.68
N ARG A 69 1.94 -8.04 9.69
CA ARG A 69 1.68 -8.96 8.56
C ARG A 69 0.73 -8.32 7.55
N MET A 70 1.29 -7.62 6.57
CA MET A 70 0.52 -7.00 5.48
C MET A 70 -0.06 -8.03 4.51
N THR A 71 0.68 -9.07 4.15
CA THR A 71 0.17 -10.12 3.25
C THR A 71 0.37 -11.51 3.83
N ASN A 72 -0.24 -12.52 3.21
CA ASN A 72 -0.03 -13.92 3.61
C ASN A 72 1.17 -14.57 2.90
N ARG A 73 1.74 -13.91 1.87
CA ARG A 73 2.75 -14.49 0.97
C ARG A 73 4.04 -13.67 0.98
N PRO A 74 5.21 -14.27 1.32
CA PRO A 74 6.46 -13.51 1.43
C PRO A 74 6.84 -12.83 0.11
N LEU A 75 6.74 -13.51 -1.02
CA LEU A 75 7.08 -12.95 -2.34
C LEU A 75 6.21 -11.73 -2.71
N LEU A 76 4.90 -11.78 -2.42
CA LEU A 76 4.01 -10.65 -2.69
C LEU A 76 4.37 -9.43 -1.83
N SER A 77 4.66 -9.66 -0.54
CA SER A 77 5.16 -8.60 0.34
C SER A 77 6.49 -8.03 -0.14
N GLY A 78 7.41 -8.86 -0.63
CA GLY A 78 8.68 -8.39 -1.20
C GLY A 78 8.48 -7.54 -2.45
N ALA A 79 7.62 -8.00 -3.38
CA ALA A 79 7.30 -7.27 -4.61
C ALA A 79 6.66 -5.91 -4.31
N LEU A 80 5.69 -5.85 -3.41
CA LEU A 80 5.05 -4.57 -3.02
C LEU A 80 6.04 -3.64 -2.31
N ALA A 81 6.93 -4.16 -1.48
CA ALA A 81 7.99 -3.36 -0.87
C ALA A 81 8.89 -2.70 -1.93
N ALA A 82 9.29 -3.47 -2.95
CA ALA A 82 10.11 -2.96 -4.05
C ALA A 82 9.36 -1.93 -4.91
N ILE A 83 8.08 -2.17 -5.22
CA ILE A 83 7.25 -1.24 -5.99
C ILE A 83 7.12 0.11 -5.29
N TYR A 84 6.71 0.12 -4.01
CA TYR A 84 6.59 1.37 -3.26
C TYR A 84 7.95 2.04 -3.01
N GLY A 85 9.01 1.25 -2.80
CA GLY A 85 10.37 1.80 -2.68
C GLY A 85 10.83 2.47 -3.98
N LEU A 86 10.54 1.87 -5.14
CA LEU A 86 10.87 2.44 -6.45
C LEU A 86 10.08 3.72 -6.72
N LEU A 87 8.77 3.73 -6.41
CA LEU A 87 7.94 4.93 -6.53
C LEU A 87 8.49 6.08 -5.68
N ALA A 88 8.91 5.81 -4.44
CA ALA A 88 9.55 6.81 -3.59
C ALA A 88 10.82 7.38 -4.22
N VAL A 89 11.69 6.52 -4.77
CA VAL A 89 12.91 6.95 -5.46
C VAL A 89 12.59 7.83 -6.67
N ILE A 90 11.59 7.45 -7.46
CA ILE A 90 11.14 8.23 -8.62
C ILE A 90 10.63 9.61 -8.18
N ASN A 91 9.77 9.67 -7.17
CA ASN A 91 9.22 10.94 -6.67
C ASN A 91 10.28 11.84 -6.02
N ILE A 92 11.27 11.27 -5.34
CA ILE A 92 12.44 12.01 -4.86
C ILE A 92 13.20 12.61 -6.03
N GLY A 93 13.43 11.83 -7.11
CA GLY A 93 14.08 12.31 -8.33
C GLY A 93 13.34 13.47 -8.98
N PHE A 94 12.01 13.36 -9.15
CA PHE A 94 11.18 14.46 -9.66
C PHE A 94 11.22 15.69 -8.76
N SER A 95 11.16 15.51 -7.44
CA SER A 95 11.25 16.63 -6.50
C SER A 95 12.59 17.35 -6.60
N ALA A 96 13.69 16.60 -6.73
CA ALA A 96 15.03 17.16 -6.91
C ALA A 96 15.20 17.87 -8.27
N ALA A 97 14.43 17.47 -9.29
CA ALA A 97 14.40 18.12 -10.60
C ALA A 97 13.53 19.39 -10.66
N GLY A 98 12.97 19.84 -9.52
CA GLY A 98 12.18 21.07 -9.43
C GLY A 98 10.66 20.87 -9.46
N PHE A 99 10.17 19.63 -9.51
CA PHE A 99 8.74 19.30 -9.45
C PHE A 99 8.24 19.03 -8.02
N GLY A 100 8.98 19.50 -7.02
CA GLY A 100 8.66 19.26 -5.61
C GLY A 100 7.48 20.09 -5.10
N SER A 101 6.66 19.50 -4.24
CA SER A 101 5.58 20.17 -3.51
C SER A 101 5.44 19.60 -2.09
N VAL A 102 4.64 20.24 -1.24
CA VAL A 102 4.41 19.75 0.13
C VAL A 102 3.63 18.42 0.08
N SER A 103 2.64 18.34 -0.81
CA SER A 103 1.90 17.11 -1.10
C SER A 103 2.79 16.02 -1.69
N GLY A 104 3.78 16.39 -2.52
CA GLY A 104 4.80 15.49 -3.05
C GLY A 104 5.67 14.88 -1.94
N VAL A 105 6.12 15.69 -0.97
CA VAL A 105 6.84 15.18 0.21
C VAL A 105 5.98 14.22 1.01
N ALA A 106 4.70 14.53 1.22
CA ALA A 106 3.79 13.63 1.92
C ALA A 106 3.63 12.28 1.18
N SER A 107 3.54 12.30 -0.14
CA SER A 107 3.49 11.10 -0.98
C SER A 107 4.76 10.26 -0.89
N ILE A 108 5.95 10.88 -0.92
CA ILE A 108 7.23 10.17 -0.72
C ILE A 108 7.25 9.47 0.65
N LEU A 109 6.86 10.18 1.72
CA LEU A 109 6.81 9.60 3.06
C LEU A 109 5.82 8.44 3.15
N ALA A 110 4.66 8.54 2.47
CA ALA A 110 3.66 7.48 2.40
C ALA A 110 4.20 6.22 1.70
N GLU A 111 4.87 6.40 0.56
CA GLU A 111 5.49 5.33 -0.21
C GLU A 111 6.59 4.62 0.58
N LEU A 112 7.45 5.39 1.26
CA LEU A 112 8.47 4.84 2.15
C LEU A 112 7.86 4.07 3.32
N ALA A 113 6.78 4.58 3.92
CA ALA A 113 6.08 3.91 5.01
C ALA A 113 5.46 2.58 4.56
N LEU A 114 4.78 2.56 3.40
CA LEU A 114 4.23 1.35 2.82
C LEU A 114 5.35 0.35 2.46
N ALA A 115 6.42 0.82 1.82
CA ALA A 115 7.58 0.00 1.49
C ALA A 115 8.17 -0.65 2.74
N ALA A 116 8.35 0.11 3.83
CA ALA A 116 8.87 -0.38 5.10
C ALA A 116 7.95 -1.43 5.74
N LEU A 117 6.63 -1.21 5.73
CA LEU A 117 5.65 -2.17 6.27
C LEU A 117 5.63 -3.48 5.45
N PHE A 118 5.67 -3.39 4.13
CA PHE A 118 5.73 -4.57 3.26
C PHE A 118 7.08 -5.30 3.39
N ALA A 119 8.20 -4.57 3.54
CA ALA A 119 9.52 -5.15 3.78
C ALA A 119 9.58 -5.86 5.14
N LEU A 120 9.01 -5.26 6.19
CA LEU A 120 8.89 -5.88 7.51
C LEU A 120 8.09 -7.18 7.44
N SER A 121 6.96 -7.15 6.73
CA SER A 121 6.13 -8.34 6.47
C SER A 121 6.91 -9.42 5.71
N TRP A 122 7.64 -9.05 4.66
CA TRP A 122 8.45 -9.98 3.88
C TRP A 122 9.55 -10.62 4.71
N ARG A 123 10.33 -9.84 5.46
CA ARG A 123 11.43 -10.34 6.31
C ARG A 123 10.92 -11.36 7.33
N ARG A 124 9.84 -11.04 8.04
CA ARG A 124 9.25 -11.92 9.06
C ARG A 124 8.58 -13.16 8.47
N LEU A 125 7.93 -13.07 7.32
CA LEU A 125 7.37 -14.25 6.66
C LEU A 125 8.47 -15.18 6.12
N SER A 126 9.52 -14.60 5.56
CA SER A 126 10.66 -15.37 5.04
C SER A 126 11.48 -16.02 6.13
N SER A 127 11.56 -15.45 7.34
CA SER A 127 12.20 -16.12 8.48
C SER A 127 11.37 -17.30 8.96
N VAL A 128 10.04 -17.14 9.08
CA VAL A 128 9.13 -18.23 9.48
C VAL A 128 9.14 -19.36 8.45
N ALA A 129 9.12 -19.05 7.15
CA ALA A 129 9.15 -20.06 6.10
C ALA A 129 10.46 -20.87 6.10
N ARG A 130 11.59 -20.21 6.34
CA ARG A 130 12.90 -20.90 6.46
C ARG A 130 13.02 -21.76 7.70
N ALA A 131 12.39 -21.39 8.81
CA ALA A 131 12.41 -22.18 10.04
C ALA A 131 11.50 -23.43 9.98
N ALA A 132 10.58 -23.49 9.01
CA ALA A 132 9.65 -24.59 8.82
C ALA A 132 10.06 -25.58 7.71
N ALA A 133 11.17 -25.31 7.03
CA ALA A 133 11.77 -26.15 5.99
C ALA A 133 12.91 -26.98 6.59
#